data_AF-A0A2T3JCU2-F1
#
_entry.id   AF-A0A2T3JCU2-F1
#
_cell.length_a   1.000
_cell.length_b   1.000
_cell.length_c   1.000
_cell.angle_alpha   90.00
_cell.angle_beta   90.00
_cell.angle_gamma   90.00
#
_symmetry.space_group_name_H-M   'P 1'
#
loop_
_entity.id
_entity.type
_entity.pdbx_description
1 polymer ?
#
loop_
_entity_poly.entity_id
_entity_poly.type
_entity_poly.pdbx_seq_one_letter_code
_entity_poly.pdbx_strand_id
1 'polypeptide(L)'
;MKKTSLILVMSIILFGCNSDDIKGTIDNVNNVIDNAGDAIDSLNDIASDHNDDIAELDTHSLTNTQKQNYAQISTDVNTLVLSVAGMCVDKQDAINPDFTTLSCNIADHLTDLAITEFSNIMLLNGKLDITRQNKNLFIINTNEDVTFKAPIISSNTISYQLQGDNKISVQVSNEDDSSLLTSFSGFYTDGSQSDNSSWTIESINNQSFSFTDDDNTQLIALTNGQAQLISKDNQTYGWSTNTTGKVILK
;
A
#
# COMPACT_ATOMS: atom_id res chain seq x y z
N MET A 1 -32.73 16.23 4.42
CA MET A 1 -32.93 16.83 5.76
C MET A 1 -31.57 16.86 6.43
N LYS A 2 -30.78 17.93 6.23
CA LYS A 2 -30.50 19.02 7.19
C LYS A 2 -30.06 18.56 8.60
N LYS A 3 -28.72 18.50 8.74
CA LYS A 3 -27.84 18.71 9.90
C LYS A 3 -28.47 18.63 11.30
N THR A 4 -28.16 17.53 11.99
CA THR A 4 -28.17 17.41 13.45
C THR A 4 -26.90 18.09 13.99
N SER A 5 -26.98 19.38 14.26
CA SER A 5 -26.02 20.08 15.13
C SER A 5 -26.82 21.00 16.05
N LEU A 6 -27.47 20.37 17.03
CA LEU A 6 -28.08 21.05 18.16
C LEU A 6 -27.69 20.25 19.39
N ILE A 7 -27.34 20.97 20.45
CA ILE A 7 -26.88 20.48 21.76
C ILE A 7 -25.35 20.39 21.87
N LEU A 8 -24.70 21.55 22.06
CA LEU A 8 -23.76 21.70 23.19
C LEU A 8 -23.39 23.16 23.53
N VAL A 9 -24.34 24.11 23.57
CA VAL A 9 -24.09 25.39 24.28
C VAL A 9 -25.37 25.89 24.93
N MET A 10 -25.87 25.13 25.90
CA MET A 10 -26.94 25.61 26.78
C MET A 10 -26.62 25.22 28.21
N SER A 11 -25.52 25.75 28.76
CA SER A 11 -25.17 25.66 30.19
C SER A 11 -24.17 26.73 30.63
N ILE A 12 -24.31 27.99 30.20
CA ILE A 12 -23.67 29.11 30.91
C ILE A 12 -24.61 30.32 30.91
N ILE A 13 -25.64 30.29 31.76
CA ILE A 13 -26.15 31.51 32.40
C ILE A 13 -26.42 31.14 33.84
N LEU A 14 -25.56 31.63 34.74
CA LEU A 14 -25.88 32.15 36.08
C LEU A 14 -24.57 32.23 36.87
N PHE A 15 -23.87 33.36 36.80
CA PHE A 15 -23.22 34.06 37.93
C PHE A 15 -22.63 35.38 37.41
N GLY A 16 -23.40 36.47 37.54
CA GLY A 16 -22.95 37.87 37.66
C GLY A 16 -21.85 38.42 36.73
N CYS A 17 -21.99 38.32 35.40
CA CYS A 17 -21.15 39.11 34.48
C CYS A 17 -21.91 40.35 33.97
N ASN A 18 -21.23 41.51 34.01
CA ASN A 18 -21.72 42.77 33.45
C ASN A 18 -22.07 42.60 31.96
N SER A 19 -23.11 43.29 31.49
CA SER A 19 -23.59 43.13 30.10
C SER A 19 -22.51 43.46 29.06
N ASP A 20 -21.57 44.33 29.42
CA ASP A 20 -20.45 44.73 28.57
C ASP A 20 -19.37 43.65 28.47
N ASP A 21 -19.14 42.87 29.53
CA ASP A 21 -18.22 41.72 29.53
C ASP A 21 -18.78 40.56 28.69
N ILE A 22 -20.12 40.37 28.73
CA ILE A 22 -20.81 39.38 27.90
C ILE A 22 -20.71 39.77 26.43
N LYS A 23 -20.87 41.06 26.11
CA LYS A 23 -20.77 41.55 24.72
C LYS A 23 -19.35 41.40 24.18
N GLY A 24 -18.33 41.78 24.95
CA GLY A 24 -16.93 41.56 24.58
C GLY A 24 -16.56 40.08 24.43
N THR A 25 -17.14 39.21 25.26
CA THR A 25 -16.97 37.75 25.14
C THR A 25 -17.65 37.20 23.89
N ILE A 26 -18.86 37.66 23.56
CA ILE A 26 -19.58 37.26 22.34
C ILE A 26 -18.83 37.75 21.09
N ASP A 27 -18.34 38.99 21.07
CA ASP A 27 -17.57 39.53 19.94
C ASP A 27 -16.25 38.78 19.75
N ASN A 28 -15.60 38.36 20.86
CA ASN A 28 -14.40 37.52 20.79
C ASN A 28 -14.72 36.10 20.30
N VAL A 29 -15.85 35.52 20.73
CA VAL A 29 -16.30 34.20 20.23
C VAL A 29 -16.64 34.27 18.74
N ASN A 30 -17.30 35.34 18.28
CA ASN A 30 -17.58 35.55 16.86
C ASN A 30 -16.29 35.70 16.05
N ASN A 31 -15.31 36.48 16.53
CA ASN A 31 -13.99 36.56 15.88
C ASN A 31 -13.26 35.20 15.85
N VAL A 32 -13.38 34.38 16.89
CA VAL A 32 -12.79 33.03 16.91
C VAL A 32 -13.52 32.10 15.94
N ILE A 33 -14.85 32.22 15.81
CA ILE A 33 -15.65 31.45 14.85
C ILE A 33 -15.34 31.88 13.42
N ASP A 34 -15.21 33.18 13.15
CA ASP A 34 -14.87 33.70 11.83
C ASP A 34 -13.46 33.29 11.42
N ASN A 35 -12.48 33.41 12.33
CA ASN A 35 -11.11 32.92 12.08
C ASN A 35 -11.05 31.39 11.94
N ALA A 36 -11.90 30.64 12.65
CA ALA A 36 -12.00 29.19 12.48
C ALA A 36 -12.70 28.82 11.17
N GLY A 37 -13.68 29.61 10.72
CA GLY A 37 -14.32 29.51 9.41
C GLY A 37 -13.30 29.72 8.29
N ASP A 38 -12.51 30.80 8.35
CA ASP A 38 -11.44 31.09 7.40
C ASP A 38 -10.33 30.02 7.41
N ALA A 39 -10.02 29.46 8.57
CA ALA A 39 -9.07 28.34 8.69
C ALA A 39 -9.64 27.03 8.13
N ILE A 40 -10.93 26.77 8.30
CA ILE A 40 -11.63 25.62 7.73
C ILE A 40 -11.78 25.77 6.22
N ASP A 41 -12.09 26.97 5.73
CA ASP A 41 -12.17 27.26 4.30
C ASP A 41 -10.77 27.20 3.67
N SER A 42 -9.72 27.68 4.35
CA SER A 42 -8.33 27.46 3.93
C SER A 42 -7.94 25.97 3.93
N LEU A 43 -8.39 25.19 4.91
CA LEU A 43 -8.15 23.73 4.93
C LEU A 43 -8.96 22.99 3.86
N ASN A 44 -10.17 23.46 3.55
CA ASN A 44 -11.00 22.91 2.48
C ASN A 44 -10.45 23.31 1.11
N ASP A 45 -9.88 24.50 0.94
CA ASP A 45 -9.18 24.91 -0.27
C ASP A 45 -7.90 24.08 -0.43
N ILE A 46 -7.13 23.84 0.64
CA ILE A 46 -5.98 22.90 0.64
C ILE A 46 -6.42 21.46 0.34
N ALA A 47 -7.57 21.02 0.86
CA ALA A 47 -8.09 19.68 0.61
C ALA A 47 -8.73 19.56 -0.79
N SER A 48 -9.27 20.64 -1.35
CA SER A 48 -9.84 20.71 -2.70
C SER A 48 -8.73 20.74 -3.76
N ASP A 49 -7.67 21.52 -3.53
CA ASP A 49 -6.45 21.51 -4.36
C ASP A 49 -5.64 20.20 -4.22
N HIS A 50 -6.00 19.31 -3.30
CA HIS A 50 -5.40 17.98 -3.16
C HIS A 50 -6.33 16.81 -3.51
N ASN A 51 -7.62 17.06 -3.78
CA ASN A 51 -8.55 16.03 -4.23
C ASN A 51 -8.78 16.03 -5.74
N ASP A 52 -8.51 17.15 -6.42
CA ASP A 52 -8.55 17.23 -7.89
C ASP A 52 -7.22 16.82 -8.55
N ASP A 53 -6.21 16.46 -7.76
CA ASP A 53 -4.84 16.15 -8.20
C ASP A 53 -4.41 14.69 -7.92
N ILE A 54 -5.37 13.76 -7.68
CA ILE A 54 -5.11 12.34 -7.95
C ILE A 54 -5.23 12.16 -9.46
N ALA A 55 -4.26 12.73 -10.16
CA ALA A 55 -4.14 12.70 -11.60
C ALA A 55 -4.24 11.25 -12.07
N GLU A 56 -5.16 11.05 -13.02
CA GLU A 56 -5.21 9.91 -13.92
C GLU A 56 -3.78 9.41 -14.26
N LEU A 57 -3.59 8.09 -14.24
CA LEU A 57 -2.28 7.44 -14.31
C LEU A 57 -1.52 7.78 -15.60
N ASP A 58 -0.80 8.90 -15.61
CA ASP A 58 0.10 9.29 -16.70
C ASP A 58 1.46 8.60 -16.52
N THR A 59 1.67 7.55 -17.30
CA THR A 59 2.91 6.77 -17.31
C THR A 59 3.96 7.32 -18.26
N HIS A 60 3.73 8.43 -18.96
CA HIS A 60 4.69 8.98 -19.93
C HIS A 60 5.75 9.90 -19.29
N SER A 61 5.41 10.57 -18.18
CA SER A 61 6.37 11.38 -17.43
C SER A 61 6.02 11.41 -15.95
N LEU A 62 6.41 10.35 -15.24
CA LEU A 62 6.23 10.30 -13.80
C LEU A 62 7.02 11.42 -13.11
N THR A 63 6.35 12.20 -12.26
CA THR A 63 7.02 13.06 -11.29
C THR A 63 7.83 12.21 -10.30
N ASN A 64 8.81 12.80 -9.62
CA ASN A 64 9.56 12.06 -8.59
C ASN A 64 8.65 11.54 -7.47
N THR A 65 7.60 12.28 -7.12
CA THR A 65 6.60 11.83 -6.15
C THR A 65 5.83 10.61 -6.65
N GLN A 66 5.38 10.61 -7.91
CA GLN A 66 4.69 9.45 -8.48
C GLN A 66 5.62 8.24 -8.58
N LYS A 67 6.88 8.41 -9.01
CA LYS A 67 7.88 7.33 -9.02
C LYS A 67 8.06 6.72 -7.64
N GLN A 68 8.18 7.55 -6.61
CA GLN A 68 8.32 7.13 -5.22
C GLN A 68 7.09 6.33 -4.76
N ASN A 69 5.88 6.84 -5.04
CA ASN A 69 4.63 6.20 -4.64
C ASN A 69 4.42 4.86 -5.36
N TYR A 70 4.62 4.79 -6.68
CA TYR A 70 4.48 3.53 -7.41
C TYR A 70 5.48 2.48 -6.97
N ALA A 71 6.74 2.87 -6.75
CA ALA A 71 7.77 1.94 -6.26
C ALA A 71 7.45 1.45 -4.84
N GLN A 72 6.99 2.34 -3.94
CA GLN A 72 6.60 1.94 -2.57
C GLN A 72 5.39 1.01 -2.60
N ILE A 73 4.32 1.36 -3.33
CA ILE A 73 3.13 0.51 -3.46
C ILE A 73 3.48 -0.86 -4.04
N SER A 74 4.32 -0.89 -5.07
CA SER A 74 4.73 -2.15 -5.69
C SER A 74 5.49 -3.04 -4.70
N THR A 75 6.41 -2.46 -3.91
CA THR A 75 7.14 -3.16 -2.85
C THR A 75 6.17 -3.74 -1.81
N ASP A 76 5.25 -2.92 -1.32
CA ASP A 76 4.33 -3.27 -0.25
C ASP A 76 3.31 -4.33 -0.71
N VAL A 77 2.81 -4.24 -1.95
CA VAL A 77 1.94 -5.29 -2.55
C VAL A 77 2.68 -6.62 -2.67
N ASN A 78 3.93 -6.64 -3.15
CA ASN A 78 4.72 -7.89 -3.20
C ASN A 78 4.92 -8.45 -1.80
N THR A 79 5.18 -7.59 -0.82
CA THR A 79 5.36 -7.97 0.59
C THR A 79 4.10 -8.64 1.16
N LEU A 80 2.92 -8.07 0.92
CA LEU A 80 1.64 -8.66 1.36
C LEU A 80 1.35 -10.00 0.65
N VAL A 81 1.60 -10.08 -0.64
CA VAL A 81 1.42 -11.32 -1.42
C VAL A 81 2.35 -12.43 -0.92
N LEU A 82 3.59 -12.09 -0.56
CA LEU A 82 4.54 -13.01 0.05
C LEU A 82 4.08 -13.51 1.42
N SER A 83 3.59 -12.61 2.26
CA SER A 83 3.07 -12.98 3.58
C SER A 83 1.89 -13.94 3.47
N VAL A 84 0.92 -13.66 2.58
CA VAL A 84 -0.17 -14.60 2.30
C VAL A 84 0.37 -15.94 1.81
N ALA A 85 1.27 -15.93 0.82
CA ALA A 85 1.85 -17.16 0.29
C ALA A 85 2.54 -17.99 1.38
N GLY A 86 3.30 -17.36 2.28
CA GLY A 86 3.93 -18.00 3.43
C GLY A 86 2.90 -18.69 4.34
N MET A 87 1.84 -17.98 4.73
CA MET A 87 0.76 -18.56 5.54
C MET A 87 0.10 -19.77 4.89
N CYS A 88 -0.10 -19.73 3.56
CA CYS A 88 -0.69 -20.85 2.83
C CYS A 88 0.26 -22.05 2.82
N VAL A 89 1.56 -21.82 2.59
CA VAL A 89 2.59 -22.85 2.61
C VAL A 89 2.68 -23.51 4.00
N ASP A 90 2.71 -22.72 5.07
CA ASP A 90 2.78 -23.25 6.44
C ASP A 90 1.56 -24.11 6.79
N LYS A 91 0.35 -23.64 6.45
CA LYS A 91 -0.89 -24.44 6.61
C LYS A 91 -0.83 -25.73 5.79
N GLN A 92 -0.32 -25.66 4.56
CA GLN A 92 -0.22 -26.81 3.67
C GLN A 92 0.84 -27.82 4.13
N ASP A 93 1.99 -27.36 4.62
CA ASP A 93 3.06 -28.23 5.13
C ASP A 93 2.63 -29.01 6.36
N ALA A 94 1.79 -28.42 7.22
CA ALA A 94 1.19 -29.13 8.35
C ALA A 94 0.25 -30.28 7.92
N ILE A 95 -0.30 -30.22 6.71
CA ILE A 95 -1.23 -31.22 6.15
C ILE A 95 -0.48 -32.24 5.26
N ASN A 96 0.35 -31.75 4.34
CA ASN A 96 1.15 -32.53 3.41
C ASN A 96 2.48 -31.79 3.13
N PRO A 97 3.57 -32.14 3.82
CA PRO A 97 4.88 -31.50 3.66
C PRO A 97 5.58 -31.82 2.33
N ASP A 98 5.06 -32.76 1.54
CA ASP A 98 5.64 -33.15 0.25
C ASP A 98 4.89 -32.51 -0.94
N PHE A 99 4.11 -31.46 -0.71
CA PHE A 99 3.40 -30.78 -1.79
C PHE A 99 4.37 -30.17 -2.81
N THR A 100 3.95 -30.18 -4.08
CA THR A 100 4.69 -29.55 -5.18
C THR A 100 3.99 -28.29 -5.67
N THR A 101 2.66 -28.29 -5.65
CA THR A 101 1.82 -27.16 -6.05
C THR A 101 0.74 -26.90 -5.01
N LEU A 102 0.47 -25.63 -4.74
CA LEU A 102 -0.57 -25.17 -3.84
C LEU A 102 -1.26 -23.98 -4.49
N SER A 103 -2.58 -23.93 -4.40
CA SER A 103 -3.34 -22.76 -4.82
C SER A 103 -4.01 -22.13 -3.60
N CYS A 104 -3.87 -20.81 -3.45
CA CYS A 104 -4.31 -20.08 -2.28
C CYS A 104 -5.12 -18.84 -2.65
N ASN A 105 -6.27 -18.67 -2.01
CA ASN A 105 -7.12 -17.51 -2.22
C ASN A 105 -6.78 -16.42 -1.20
N ILE A 106 -6.44 -15.22 -1.66
CA ILE A 106 -6.08 -14.09 -0.78
C ILE A 106 -7.26 -13.70 0.12
N ALA A 107 -8.49 -13.83 -0.37
CA ALA A 107 -9.70 -13.47 0.39
C ALA A 107 -9.81 -14.25 1.72
N ASP A 108 -9.28 -15.47 1.78
CA ASP A 108 -9.33 -16.33 2.97
C ASP A 108 -8.35 -15.88 4.08
N HIS A 109 -7.48 -14.90 3.77
CA HIS A 109 -6.39 -14.46 4.64
C HIS A 109 -6.43 -12.95 4.96
N LEU A 110 -7.44 -12.21 4.49
CA LEU A 110 -7.52 -10.74 4.66
C LEU A 110 -7.54 -10.29 6.13
N THR A 111 -8.07 -11.11 7.04
CA THR A 111 -8.11 -10.80 8.48
C THR A 111 -6.80 -11.07 9.20
N ASP A 112 -5.92 -11.83 8.56
CA ASP A 112 -4.68 -12.35 9.15
C ASP A 112 -3.46 -11.55 8.65
N LEU A 113 -3.68 -10.49 7.86
CA LEU A 113 -2.62 -9.73 7.20
C LEU A 113 -1.83 -8.88 8.18
N ALA A 114 -0.51 -9.07 8.16
CA ALA A 114 0.45 -8.11 8.65
C ALA A 114 0.35 -6.79 7.86
N ILE A 115 0.70 -5.70 8.52
CA ILE A 115 0.61 -4.34 7.95
C ILE A 115 1.95 -3.94 7.34
N THR A 116 1.91 -3.19 6.23
CA THR A 116 3.09 -2.54 5.65
C THR A 116 3.24 -1.13 6.21
N GLU A 117 4.46 -0.71 6.57
CA GLU A 117 4.69 0.56 7.27
C GLU A 117 4.39 1.81 6.43
N PHE A 118 4.62 1.76 5.11
CA PHE A 118 4.72 2.98 4.28
C PHE A 118 3.52 3.26 3.38
N SER A 119 2.65 2.27 3.15
CA SER A 119 1.50 2.44 2.28
C SER A 119 0.22 1.88 2.88
N ASN A 120 -0.87 2.60 2.67
CA ASN A 120 -2.21 2.09 2.93
C ASN A 120 -2.70 1.31 1.71
N ILE A 121 -2.54 -0.01 1.74
CA ILE A 121 -2.99 -0.94 0.71
C ILE A 121 -4.09 -1.82 1.27
N MET A 122 -5.16 -1.99 0.50
CA MET A 122 -6.22 -2.94 0.80
C MET A 122 -6.28 -3.98 -0.30
N LEU A 123 -5.80 -5.20 -0.01
CA LEU A 123 -6.05 -6.35 -0.88
C LEU A 123 -7.54 -6.68 -0.88
N LEU A 124 -8.10 -6.97 -2.05
CA LEU A 124 -9.53 -7.23 -2.22
C LEU A 124 -9.79 -8.69 -2.54
N ASN A 125 -9.12 -9.23 -3.55
CA ASN A 125 -9.30 -10.60 -4.03
C ASN A 125 -8.10 -11.03 -4.87
N GLY A 126 -7.97 -12.33 -5.12
CA GLY A 126 -6.98 -12.88 -6.03
C GLY A 126 -6.59 -14.30 -5.64
N LYS A 127 -5.98 -15.01 -6.59
CA LYS A 127 -5.58 -16.40 -6.41
C LYS A 127 -4.11 -16.59 -6.73
N LEU A 128 -3.36 -16.99 -5.71
CA LEU A 128 -1.95 -17.30 -5.78
C LEU A 128 -1.76 -18.78 -6.12
N ASP A 129 -0.86 -19.04 -7.06
CA ASP A 129 -0.40 -20.38 -7.40
C ASP A 129 1.06 -20.52 -7.02
N ILE A 130 1.33 -21.37 -6.04
CA ILE A 130 2.62 -21.55 -5.40
C ILE A 130 3.18 -22.89 -5.84
N THR A 131 4.38 -22.88 -6.42
CA THR A 131 5.11 -24.07 -6.83
C THR A 131 6.38 -24.21 -6.01
N ARG A 132 6.51 -25.32 -5.28
CA ARG A 132 7.75 -25.73 -4.62
C ARG A 132 8.62 -26.45 -5.65
N GLN A 133 9.64 -25.78 -6.17
CA GLN A 133 10.58 -26.40 -7.12
C GLN A 133 11.56 -27.35 -6.42
N ASN A 134 11.96 -26.99 -5.21
CA ASN A 134 12.71 -27.84 -4.29
C ASN A 134 12.45 -27.36 -2.85
N LYS A 135 13.07 -28.00 -1.86
CA LYS A 135 12.87 -27.67 -0.43
C LYS A 135 13.08 -26.20 -0.08
N ASN A 136 13.87 -25.48 -0.87
CA ASN A 136 14.32 -24.13 -0.55
C ASN A 136 13.90 -23.10 -1.60
N LEU A 137 13.18 -23.49 -2.65
CA LEU A 137 12.83 -22.60 -3.74
C LEU A 137 11.33 -22.69 -4.05
N PHE A 138 10.68 -21.56 -3.87
CA PHE A 138 9.25 -21.38 -4.12
C PHE A 138 9.06 -20.34 -5.22
N ILE A 139 8.12 -20.62 -6.12
CA ILE A 139 7.69 -19.70 -7.16
C ILE A 139 6.21 -19.39 -6.93
N ILE A 140 5.89 -18.10 -6.88
CA ILE A 140 4.53 -17.60 -6.71
C ILE A 140 4.13 -16.92 -8.01
N ASN A 141 3.02 -17.38 -8.56
CA ASN A 141 2.34 -16.84 -9.73
C ASN A 141 0.89 -16.48 -9.36
N THR A 142 0.19 -15.84 -10.29
CA THR A 142 -1.25 -15.54 -10.16
C THR A 142 -1.99 -16.16 -11.34
N ASN A 143 -2.95 -17.05 -11.10
CA ASN A 143 -3.83 -17.53 -12.18
C ASN A 143 -4.93 -16.54 -12.53
N GLU A 144 -5.31 -15.72 -11.54
CA GLU A 144 -6.25 -14.62 -11.66
C GLU A 144 -5.62 -13.41 -10.98
N ASP A 145 -5.89 -12.22 -11.53
CA ASP A 145 -5.35 -10.97 -11.01
C ASP A 145 -5.59 -10.82 -9.51
N VAL A 146 -4.55 -10.44 -8.80
CA VAL A 146 -4.71 -9.90 -7.45
C VAL A 146 -5.21 -8.48 -7.60
N THR A 147 -6.32 -8.17 -6.96
CA THR A 147 -6.90 -6.84 -6.99
C THR A 147 -6.71 -6.14 -5.65
N PHE A 148 -6.38 -4.86 -5.70
CA PHE A 148 -6.15 -4.05 -4.50
C PHE A 148 -6.57 -2.60 -4.69
N LYS A 149 -6.69 -1.86 -3.58
CA LYS A 149 -6.82 -0.39 -3.57
C LYS A 149 -5.60 0.24 -2.95
N ALA A 150 -5.14 1.33 -3.56
CA ALA A 150 -4.04 2.14 -3.08
C ALA A 150 -4.34 3.64 -3.33
N PRO A 151 -5.01 4.32 -2.38
CA PRO A 151 -5.53 5.67 -2.56
C PRO A 151 -4.48 6.72 -2.96
N ILE A 152 -3.21 6.49 -2.63
CA ILE A 152 -2.11 7.41 -2.94
C ILE A 152 -1.71 7.42 -4.43
N ILE A 153 -2.12 6.40 -5.20
CA ILE A 153 -1.82 6.31 -6.64
C ILE A 153 -3.06 6.19 -7.53
N SER A 154 -4.21 5.78 -6.96
CA SER A 154 -5.47 5.69 -7.69
C SER A 154 -6.66 5.61 -6.73
N SER A 155 -7.78 6.21 -7.12
CA SER A 155 -9.06 6.03 -6.43
C SER A 155 -9.77 4.71 -6.80
N ASN A 156 -9.25 3.99 -7.80
CA ASN A 156 -9.86 2.79 -8.37
C ASN A 156 -9.19 1.50 -7.88
N THR A 157 -9.74 0.37 -8.33
CA THR A 157 -9.15 -0.94 -8.11
C THR A 157 -8.03 -1.17 -9.13
N ILE A 158 -6.88 -1.61 -8.63
CA ILE A 158 -5.70 -1.94 -9.41
C ILE A 158 -5.58 -3.46 -9.47
N SER A 159 -5.29 -3.99 -10.65
CA SER A 159 -4.94 -5.39 -10.87
C SER A 159 -3.43 -5.57 -10.84
N TYR A 160 -2.99 -6.66 -10.24
CA TYR A 160 -1.60 -7.10 -10.13
C TYR A 160 -1.49 -8.54 -10.62
N GLN A 161 -0.55 -8.76 -11.55
CA GLN A 161 -0.36 -10.03 -12.25
C GLN A 161 1.09 -10.52 -12.15
N LEU A 162 1.20 -11.81 -11.82
CA LEU A 162 2.38 -12.65 -11.83
C LEU A 162 2.16 -13.81 -12.82
N GLN A 163 2.14 -13.49 -14.11
CA GLN A 163 1.98 -14.46 -15.21
C GLN A 163 3.10 -14.35 -16.24
N GLY A 164 3.40 -15.49 -16.89
CA GLY A 164 4.45 -15.59 -17.90
C GLY A 164 5.84 -15.43 -17.26
N ASP A 165 6.54 -14.37 -17.63
CA ASP A 165 7.84 -14.03 -17.05
C ASP A 165 7.71 -13.32 -15.68
N ASN A 166 6.53 -12.78 -15.36
CA ASN A 166 6.24 -12.16 -14.07
C ASN A 166 5.98 -13.24 -13.02
N LYS A 167 6.72 -13.19 -11.92
CA LYS A 167 6.64 -14.12 -10.78
C LYS A 167 7.34 -13.54 -9.56
N ILE A 168 7.02 -14.05 -8.38
CA ILE A 168 7.89 -13.90 -7.21
C ILE A 168 8.62 -15.22 -6.97
N SER A 169 9.93 -15.15 -6.79
CA SER A 169 10.76 -16.30 -6.43
C SER A 169 11.34 -16.09 -5.04
N VAL A 170 11.12 -17.07 -4.15
CA VAL A 170 11.59 -17.04 -2.77
C VAL A 170 12.58 -18.17 -2.57
N GLN A 171 13.81 -17.81 -2.20
CA GLN A 171 14.88 -18.73 -1.86
C GLN A 171 15.11 -18.70 -0.34
N VAL A 172 14.95 -19.85 0.30
CA VAL A 172 15.29 -20.07 1.70
C VAL A 172 16.77 -20.46 1.78
N SER A 173 17.55 -19.81 2.64
CA SER A 173 18.94 -20.22 2.94
C SER A 173 18.97 -21.54 3.73
N ASN A 174 19.95 -22.39 3.42
CA ASN A 174 20.12 -23.71 4.06
C ASN A 174 20.87 -23.68 5.39
N GLU A 175 21.45 -22.54 5.75
CA GLU A 175 22.25 -22.37 6.96
C GLU A 175 21.44 -21.54 7.96
N ASP A 176 21.76 -21.65 9.25
CA ASP A 176 21.04 -21.18 10.45
C ASP A 176 20.59 -19.68 10.48
N ASP A 177 20.71 -18.96 9.37
CA ASP A 177 20.16 -17.64 9.10
C ASP A 177 18.82 -17.79 8.35
N SER A 178 17.73 -17.40 9.00
CA SER A 178 16.36 -17.41 8.47
C SER A 178 16.12 -16.31 7.41
N SER A 179 17.14 -15.95 6.64
CA SER A 179 17.04 -14.90 5.63
C SER A 179 16.34 -15.44 4.38
N LEU A 180 15.15 -14.90 4.09
CA LEU A 180 14.42 -15.20 2.87
C LEU A 180 14.87 -14.22 1.77
N LEU A 181 15.52 -14.75 0.73
CA LEU A 181 15.91 -13.98 -0.45
C LEU A 181 14.78 -14.02 -1.46
N THR A 182 14.24 -12.84 -1.76
CA THR A 182 13.08 -12.67 -2.64
C THR A 182 13.48 -11.89 -3.88
N SER A 183 13.09 -12.40 -5.05
CA SER A 183 13.11 -11.63 -6.30
C SER A 183 11.72 -11.61 -6.91
N PHE A 184 11.36 -10.54 -7.59
CA PHE A 184 10.06 -10.40 -8.21
C PHE A 184 10.15 -9.76 -9.59
N SER A 185 9.21 -10.10 -10.45
CA SER A 185 8.81 -9.34 -11.62
C SER A 185 7.28 -9.36 -11.67
N GLY A 186 6.64 -8.20 -11.83
CA GLY A 186 5.20 -8.04 -11.67
C GLY A 186 4.63 -6.97 -12.57
N PHE A 187 3.42 -7.22 -13.06
CA PHE A 187 2.70 -6.33 -13.97
C PHE A 187 1.45 -5.77 -13.28
N TYR A 188 1.21 -4.47 -13.44
CA TYR A 188 0.15 -3.74 -12.78
C TYR A 188 -0.69 -2.98 -13.79
N THR A 189 -2.02 -2.99 -13.61
CA THR A 189 -2.95 -2.22 -14.43
C THR A 189 -4.01 -1.54 -13.57
N ASP A 190 -4.26 -0.25 -13.81
CA ASP A 190 -5.36 0.48 -13.21
C ASP A 190 -6.65 0.26 -14.04
N GLY A 191 -7.66 -0.36 -13.43
CA GLY A 191 -8.92 -0.74 -14.09
C GLY A 191 -9.86 0.43 -14.45
N SER A 192 -9.47 1.67 -14.16
CA SER A 192 -10.28 2.87 -14.41
C SER A 192 -10.27 3.38 -15.85
N GLN A 193 -9.35 2.88 -16.68
CA GLN A 193 -9.12 3.44 -18.01
C GLN A 193 -9.39 2.39 -19.11
N SER A 194 -10.13 2.78 -20.14
CA SER A 194 -10.35 1.96 -21.35
C SER A 194 -9.07 1.78 -22.18
N ASP A 195 -8.01 2.56 -21.90
CA ASP A 195 -6.69 2.45 -22.52
C ASP A 195 -5.55 2.54 -21.49
N ASN A 196 -5.10 1.38 -21.00
CA ASN A 196 -3.67 1.10 -20.79
C ASN A 196 -2.91 1.98 -19.78
N SER A 197 -3.40 2.10 -18.56
CA SER A 197 -2.65 2.63 -17.43
C SER A 197 -1.91 1.47 -16.75
N SER A 198 -0.71 1.13 -17.24
CA SER A 198 0.06 -0.03 -16.76
C SER A 198 1.53 0.28 -16.47
N TRP A 199 2.11 -0.45 -15.52
CA TRP A 199 3.55 -0.45 -15.26
C TRP A 199 4.03 -1.84 -14.86
N THR A 200 5.31 -2.09 -15.08
CA THR A 200 5.99 -3.29 -14.61
C THR A 200 7.00 -2.91 -13.55
N ILE A 201 7.21 -3.78 -12.58
CA ILE A 201 8.34 -3.70 -11.66
C ILE A 201 9.10 -5.01 -11.67
N GLU A 202 10.42 -4.92 -11.67
CA GLU A 202 11.27 -6.09 -11.59
C GLU A 202 12.50 -5.85 -10.72
N SER A 203 12.92 -6.88 -10.00
CA SER A 203 14.19 -6.88 -9.26
C SER A 203 15.35 -6.78 -10.25
N ILE A 204 16.37 -5.99 -9.91
CA ILE A 204 17.55 -5.86 -10.78
C ILE A 204 18.39 -7.15 -10.68
N ASN A 205 18.74 -7.73 -11.83
CA ASN A 205 19.49 -8.98 -11.99
C ASN A 205 20.46 -9.33 -10.84
N ASN A 206 20.27 -10.52 -10.26
CA ASN A 206 21.02 -11.10 -9.12
C ASN A 206 20.89 -10.35 -7.78
N GLN A 207 20.04 -9.32 -7.70
CA GLN A 207 19.74 -8.66 -6.44
C GLN A 207 18.38 -9.11 -5.95
N SER A 208 18.37 -9.64 -4.74
CA SER A 208 17.17 -10.07 -4.03
C SER A 208 16.94 -9.16 -2.85
N PHE A 209 15.67 -9.00 -2.50
CA PHE A 209 15.24 -8.36 -1.28
C PHE A 209 15.30 -9.36 -0.13
N SER A 210 15.66 -8.88 1.06
CA SER A 210 15.46 -9.61 2.30
C SER A 210 14.03 -9.41 2.76
N PHE A 211 13.27 -10.50 2.90
CA PHE A 211 11.95 -10.42 3.52
C PHE A 211 12.10 -10.45 5.04
N THR A 212 11.50 -9.46 5.70
CA THR A 212 11.45 -9.33 7.15
C THR A 212 9.99 -9.45 7.60
N ASP A 213 9.76 -10.27 8.61
CA ASP A 213 8.49 -10.37 9.34
C ASP A 213 8.81 -10.14 10.82
N ASP A 214 8.40 -8.99 11.37
CA ASP A 214 8.55 -8.71 12.80
C ASP A 214 7.27 -9.09 13.54
N ASP A 215 7.29 -10.32 14.07
CA ASP A 215 6.21 -10.90 14.87
C ASP A 215 5.75 -10.00 16.05
N ASN A 216 6.61 -9.09 16.54
CA ASN A 216 6.26 -8.23 17.66
C ASN A 216 5.41 -7.02 17.25
N THR A 217 5.55 -6.56 16.01
CA THR A 217 4.89 -5.36 15.51
C THR A 217 3.87 -5.65 14.40
N GLN A 218 3.79 -6.91 13.94
CA GLN A 218 3.00 -7.32 12.77
C GLN A 218 3.39 -6.54 11.51
N LEU A 219 4.65 -6.06 11.45
CA LEU A 219 5.19 -5.33 10.31
C LEU A 219 5.96 -6.30 9.42
N ILE A 220 5.59 -6.32 8.14
CA ILE A 220 6.30 -7.05 7.09
C ILE A 220 6.94 -6.09 6.11
N ALA A 221 8.12 -6.43 5.60
CA ALA A 221 8.84 -5.59 4.65
C ALA A 221 9.78 -6.37 3.72
N LEU A 222 9.89 -5.91 2.48
CA LEU A 222 11.01 -6.23 1.59
C LEU A 222 12.11 -5.17 1.73
N THR A 223 13.25 -5.58 2.28
CA THR A 223 14.36 -4.70 2.67
C THR A 223 15.62 -4.99 1.87
N ASN A 224 16.55 -4.03 1.85
CA ASN A 224 17.92 -4.18 1.33
C ASN A 224 18.03 -4.68 -0.14
N GLY A 225 16.99 -4.51 -0.95
CA GLY A 225 16.99 -4.91 -2.36
C GLY A 225 16.98 -3.73 -3.32
N GLN A 226 17.09 -4.05 -4.61
CA GLN A 226 16.99 -3.07 -5.69
C GLN A 226 16.11 -3.59 -6.79
N ALA A 227 15.36 -2.68 -7.39
CA ALA A 227 14.42 -2.98 -8.45
C ALA A 227 14.33 -1.79 -9.39
N GLN A 228 13.63 -2.01 -10.49
CA GLN A 228 13.31 -0.97 -11.45
C GLN A 228 11.81 -0.96 -11.73
N LEU A 229 11.28 0.24 -11.88
CA LEU A 229 9.96 0.49 -12.42
C LEU A 229 10.11 0.77 -13.91
N ILE A 230 9.31 0.09 -14.73
CA ILE A 230 9.21 0.28 -16.17
C ILE A 230 7.81 0.79 -16.47
N SER A 231 7.74 2.02 -16.98
CA SER A 231 6.48 2.59 -17.44
C SER A 231 6.07 2.02 -18.80
N LYS A 232 4.83 2.26 -19.19
CA LYS A 232 4.27 1.83 -20.49
C LYS A 232 5.08 2.29 -21.72
N ASP A 233 5.68 3.46 -21.66
CA ASP A 233 6.52 4.00 -22.74
C ASP A 233 7.98 3.51 -22.66
N ASN A 234 8.23 2.46 -21.86
CA ASN A 234 9.53 1.84 -21.61
C ASN A 234 10.58 2.75 -20.97
N GLN A 235 10.16 3.80 -20.26
CA GLN A 235 11.09 4.51 -19.37
C GLN A 235 11.35 3.67 -18.13
N THR A 236 12.62 3.59 -17.74
CA THR A 236 13.05 2.78 -16.60
C THR A 236 13.59 3.66 -15.49
N TYR A 237 13.16 3.39 -14.26
CA TYR A 237 13.58 4.11 -13.07
C TYR A 237 14.02 3.12 -11.99
N GLY A 238 15.29 3.20 -11.60
CA GLY A 238 15.85 2.37 -10.54
C GLY A 238 15.48 2.88 -9.15
N TRP A 239 15.27 1.96 -8.22
CA TRP A 239 15.05 2.26 -6.82
C TRP A 239 15.61 1.14 -5.92
N SER A 240 15.66 1.40 -4.63
CA SER A 240 16.10 0.44 -3.61
C SER A 240 15.27 0.57 -2.34
N THR A 241 15.28 -0.44 -1.48
CA THR A 241 14.76 -0.30 -0.11
C THR A 241 15.88 -0.18 0.91
N ASN A 242 15.64 0.63 1.94
CA ASN A 242 16.50 0.64 3.12
C ASN A 242 16.21 -0.57 4.02
N THR A 243 16.77 -0.55 5.23
CA THR A 243 16.60 -1.62 6.24
C THR A 243 15.20 -1.71 6.84
N THR A 244 14.34 -0.71 6.63
CA THR A 244 12.95 -0.71 7.12
C THR A 244 11.96 -1.04 6.01
N GLY A 245 12.40 -1.12 4.75
CA GLY A 245 11.51 -1.34 3.60
C GLY A 245 11.04 -0.04 2.93
N LYS A 246 11.56 1.13 3.35
CA LYS A 246 11.28 2.40 2.69
C LYS A 246 12.03 2.46 1.37
N VAL A 247 11.29 2.80 0.31
CA VAL A 247 11.85 3.01 -1.02
C VAL A 247 12.68 4.29 -1.07
N ILE A 248 13.81 4.21 -1.77
CA ILE A 248 14.73 5.31 -2.09
C ILE A 248 14.93 5.28 -3.61
N LEU A 249 14.46 6.32 -4.30
CA LEU A 249 14.74 6.52 -5.72
C LEU A 249 16.24 6.74 -5.96
N LYS A 250 16.74 6.20 -7.08
CA LYS A 250 18.15 6.35 -7.50
C LYS A 250 18.34 7.40 -8.57
#